data_AF-A0A7V6Q4J8-F1
#
_entry.id   AF-A0A7V6Q4J8-F1
#
_cell.length_a   1.000
_cell.length_b   1.000
_cell.length_c   1.000
_cell.angle_alpha   90.00
_cell.angle_beta   90.00
_cell.angle_gamma   90.00
#
_symmetry.space_group_name_H-M   'P 1'
#
loop_
_entity.id
_entity.type
_entity.pdbx_description
1 polymer ?
#
loop_
_entity_poly.entity_id
_entity_poly.type
_entity_poly.pdbx_seq_one_letter_code
_entity_poly.pdbx_strand_id
1 'polypeptide(L)'
;MAERRRTIGFGFDPAESQHHFLVVIPRGNDGKVVIYERFMWLEETEVQAIDYTIDRPKVELGKYKWKLIEDALKDEFNSRLKKEKLPVGKWHIGQVPVQRLFGKEMVLLAWAIEDCDPSVIPTAIKNWLGLSPEERWWLFTMTNAATGGLKDKRGWRKAVRYALTENPVEESNRQMELFDLLIGRKIDD
;
A
#
# COMPACT_ATOMS: atom_id res chain seq x y z
N MET A 1 -8.44 33.83 4.83
CA MET A 1 -9.28 32.73 4.32
C MET A 1 -8.35 31.53 4.17
N ALA A 2 -8.73 30.35 4.69
CA ALA A 2 -7.88 29.16 4.53
C ALA A 2 -7.82 28.80 3.05
N GLU A 3 -6.61 28.76 2.49
CA GLU A 3 -6.38 28.34 1.11
C GLU A 3 -6.95 26.94 0.90
N ARG A 4 -7.67 26.74 -0.20
CA ARG A 4 -8.38 25.48 -0.48
C ARG A 4 -7.32 24.41 -0.76
N ARG A 5 -7.08 23.50 0.21
CA ARG A 5 -6.18 22.34 0.05
C ARG A 5 -6.40 21.68 -1.30
N ARG A 6 -5.39 21.73 -2.16
CA ARG A 6 -5.44 21.18 -3.52
C ARG A 6 -4.63 19.90 -3.53
N THR A 7 -5.27 18.81 -3.11
CA THR A 7 -4.65 17.50 -3.19
C THR A 7 -4.65 16.97 -4.63
N ILE A 8 -3.61 16.23 -4.98
CA ILE A 8 -3.38 15.60 -6.28
C ILE A 8 -3.32 14.09 -6.06
N GLY A 9 -3.93 13.32 -6.97
CA GLY A 9 -3.97 11.86 -6.88
C GLY A 9 -4.60 11.39 -5.56
N PHE A 10 -3.84 10.62 -4.77
CA PHE A 10 -4.28 10.14 -3.46
C PHE A 10 -3.76 11.03 -2.34
N GLY A 11 -4.46 12.15 -2.10
CA GLY A 11 -4.26 12.99 -0.92
C GLY A 11 -2.95 13.78 -0.86
N PHE A 12 -2.16 13.81 -1.93
CA PHE A 12 -0.86 14.47 -1.92
C PHE A 12 -1.02 15.99 -2.10
N ASP A 13 -0.52 16.79 -1.17
CA ASP A 13 -0.48 18.25 -1.28
C ASP A 13 0.99 18.74 -1.32
N PRO A 14 1.48 19.22 -2.49
CA PRO A 14 2.85 19.72 -2.63
C PRO A 14 3.18 20.89 -1.70
N ALA A 15 2.19 21.70 -1.31
CA ALA A 15 2.39 22.84 -0.42
C ALA A 15 2.61 22.41 1.03
N GLU A 16 2.09 21.25 1.43
CA GLU A 16 2.28 20.68 2.78
C GLU A 16 3.60 19.90 2.88
N SER A 17 3.94 19.11 1.86
CA SER A 17 5.16 18.32 1.84
C SER A 17 5.61 18.02 0.43
N GLN A 18 6.92 18.05 0.21
CA GLN A 18 7.53 17.58 -1.04
C GLN A 18 7.75 16.06 -1.06
N HIS A 19 7.67 15.39 0.11
CA HIS A 19 7.84 13.94 0.21
C HIS A 19 6.56 13.22 -0.19
N HIS A 20 6.63 12.44 -1.26
CA HIS A 20 5.50 11.70 -1.79
C HIS A 20 5.96 10.41 -2.48
N PHE A 21 4.99 9.63 -2.92
CA PHE A 21 5.23 8.52 -3.82
C PHE A 21 4.60 8.80 -5.17
N LEU A 22 5.24 8.34 -6.24
CA LEU A 22 4.75 8.48 -7.60
C LEU A 22 4.62 7.10 -8.23
N VAL A 23 3.38 6.72 -8.56
CA VAL A 23 3.07 5.46 -9.23
C VAL A 23 3.04 5.69 -10.74
N VAL A 24 3.84 4.95 -11.48
CA VAL A 24 3.90 5.00 -12.94
C VAL A 24 3.24 3.73 -13.50
N ILE A 25 2.03 3.86 -14.03
CA ILE A 25 1.23 2.75 -14.58
C ILE A 25 1.38 2.72 -16.11
N PRO A 26 1.91 1.63 -16.70
CA PRO A 26 2.15 1.57 -18.13
C PRO A 26 0.86 1.34 -18.92
N ARG A 27 0.86 1.78 -20.17
CA ARG A 27 -0.26 1.57 -21.10
C ARG A 27 -0.41 0.10 -21.49
N GLY A 28 0.68 -0.57 -21.85
CA GLY A 28 0.70 -1.99 -22.25
C GLY A 28 0.33 -2.93 -21.10
N ASN A 29 -0.18 -4.12 -21.43
CA ASN A 29 -0.59 -5.12 -20.43
C ASN A 29 0.60 -5.88 -19.83
N ASP A 30 1.66 -6.10 -20.62
CA ASP A 30 2.89 -6.77 -20.17
C ASP A 30 3.89 -5.81 -19.50
N GLY A 31 3.49 -4.54 -19.32
CA GLY A 31 4.31 -3.54 -18.64
C GLY A 31 4.42 -3.78 -17.14
N LYS A 32 5.39 -3.10 -16.52
CA LYS A 32 5.58 -3.09 -15.08
C LYS A 32 5.16 -1.74 -14.50
N VAL A 33 4.40 -1.77 -13.41
CA VAL A 33 4.09 -0.60 -12.60
C VAL A 33 5.30 -0.31 -11.71
N VAL A 34 5.82 0.91 -11.79
CA VAL A 34 6.98 1.34 -11.00
C VAL A 34 6.53 2.36 -9.97
N ILE A 35 6.96 2.19 -8.73
CA ILE A 35 6.65 3.10 -7.63
C ILE A 35 7.94 3.77 -7.16
N TYR A 36 7.99 5.09 -7.25
CA TYR A 36 9.11 5.91 -6.80
C TYR A 36 8.77 6.57 -5.47
N GLU A 37 9.70 6.53 -4.51
CA GLU A 37 9.72 7.46 -3.38
C GLU A 37 10.47 8.71 -3.81
N ARG A 38 9.83 9.88 -3.64
CA ARG A 38 10.32 11.17 -4.14
C ARG A 38 10.31 12.22 -3.05
N PHE A 39 11.22 13.19 -3.16
CA PHE A 39 11.39 14.28 -2.18
C PHE A 39 11.28 15.68 -2.80
N MET A 40 10.93 15.76 -4.08
CA MET A 40 10.77 16.99 -4.83
C MET A 40 9.59 16.86 -5.79
N TRP A 41 8.74 17.88 -5.81
CA TRP A 41 7.66 18.05 -6.78
C TRP A 41 8.00 19.18 -7.75
N LEU A 42 7.87 18.92 -9.05
CA LEU A 42 8.04 19.94 -10.07
C LEU A 42 6.69 20.65 -10.26
N GLU A 43 6.64 21.94 -9.94
CA GLU A 43 5.46 22.76 -10.21
C GLU A 43 5.33 23.07 -11.71
N GLU A 44 4.12 23.46 -12.12
CA GLU A 44 3.82 23.90 -13.49
C GLU A 44 4.12 22.88 -14.61
N THR A 45 4.29 21.60 -14.27
CA THR A 45 4.38 20.50 -15.25
C THR A 45 3.30 19.46 -15.05
N GLU A 46 2.72 18.97 -16.15
CA GLU A 46 1.74 17.88 -16.13
C GLU A 46 2.39 16.53 -15.87
N VAL A 47 3.62 16.33 -16.36
CA VAL A 47 4.37 15.09 -16.24
C VAL A 47 5.66 15.35 -15.47
N GLN A 48 5.82 14.63 -14.37
CA GLN A 48 7.00 14.68 -13.54
C GLN A 48 8.15 13.93 -14.21
N ALA A 49 9.24 14.62 -14.55
CA ALA A 49 10.45 13.95 -15.00
C ALA A 49 11.01 13.08 -13.85
N ILE A 50 11.39 11.84 -14.15
CA ILE A 50 12.04 10.95 -13.19
C ILE A 50 13.54 11.18 -13.26
N ASP A 51 14.14 11.57 -12.14
CA ASP A 51 15.58 11.71 -11.99
C ASP A 51 16.12 10.55 -11.16
N TYR A 52 16.78 9.60 -11.82
CA TYR A 52 17.31 8.38 -11.19
C TYR A 52 18.43 8.62 -10.16
N THR A 53 18.95 9.84 -10.04
CA THR A 53 19.95 10.19 -9.03
C THR A 53 19.32 10.55 -7.68
N ILE A 54 18.06 11.02 -7.68
CA ILE A 54 17.34 11.47 -6.48
C ILE A 54 16.07 10.66 -6.20
N ASP A 55 15.36 10.24 -7.25
CA ASP A 55 14.13 9.47 -7.17
C ASP A 55 14.43 8.00 -6.90
N ARG A 56 13.85 7.47 -5.83
CA ARG A 56 14.19 6.12 -5.36
C ARG A 56 13.14 5.13 -5.83
N PRO A 57 13.41 4.29 -6.85
CA PRO A 57 12.48 3.23 -7.20
C PRO A 57 12.41 2.22 -6.04
N LYS A 58 11.20 1.96 -5.55
CA LYS A 58 10.94 1.04 -4.44
C LYS A 58 10.36 -0.29 -4.89
N VAL A 59 9.56 -0.25 -5.95
CA VAL A 59 8.81 -1.40 -6.45
C VAL A 59 8.81 -1.38 -7.97
N GLU A 60 8.98 -2.55 -8.56
CA GLU A 60 8.69 -2.82 -9.97
C GLU A 60 7.80 -4.07 -10.03
N LEU A 61 6.49 -3.87 -10.20
CA LEU A 61 5.48 -4.91 -10.10
C LEU A 61 4.84 -5.16 -11.47
N GLY A 62 4.73 -6.41 -11.90
CA GLY A 62 4.01 -6.75 -13.13
C GLY A 62 2.57 -6.22 -13.08
N LYS A 63 2.09 -5.61 -14.17
CA LYS A 63 0.77 -4.96 -14.19
C LYS A 63 -0.38 -5.90 -13.81
N TYR A 64 -0.27 -7.20 -14.13
CA TYR A 64 -1.21 -8.21 -13.66
C TYR A 64 -1.33 -8.23 -12.12
N LYS A 65 -0.21 -8.33 -11.40
CA LYS A 65 -0.23 -8.32 -9.92
C LYS A 65 -0.69 -6.98 -9.36
N TRP A 66 -0.33 -5.86 -10.01
CA TRP A 66 -0.85 -4.55 -9.64
C TRP A 66 -2.37 -4.50 -9.71
N LYS A 67 -2.97 -5.03 -10.78
CA LYS A 67 -4.44 -5.10 -10.92
C LYS A 67 -5.12 -5.87 -9.79
N LEU A 68 -4.45 -6.86 -9.21
CA LEU A 68 -4.99 -7.63 -8.09
C LEU A 68 -5.03 -6.85 -6.76
N ILE A 69 -4.25 -5.76 -6.62
CA ILE A 69 -4.20 -4.95 -5.39
C ILE A 69 -4.75 -3.53 -5.55
N GLU A 70 -4.87 -3.00 -6.78
CA GLU A 70 -5.17 -1.59 -7.01
C GLU A 70 -6.52 -1.16 -6.41
N ASP A 71 -7.54 -2.03 -6.47
CA ASP A 71 -8.86 -1.72 -5.92
C ASP A 71 -8.86 -1.73 -4.39
N ALA A 72 -8.19 -2.69 -3.76
CA ALA A 72 -8.05 -2.73 -2.30
C ALA A 72 -7.32 -1.49 -1.77
N LEU A 73 -6.25 -1.07 -2.44
CA LEU A 73 -5.53 0.17 -2.11
C LEU A 73 -6.42 1.40 -2.29
N LYS A 74 -7.13 1.49 -3.43
CA LYS A 74 -8.02 2.61 -3.75
C LYS A 74 -9.11 2.75 -2.68
N ASP A 75 -9.75 1.66 -2.31
CA ASP A 75 -10.88 1.66 -1.37
C ASP A 75 -10.42 2.05 0.04
N GLU A 76 -9.31 1.50 0.51
CA GLU A 76 -8.72 1.84 1.81
C GLU A 76 -8.26 3.30 1.88
N PHE A 77 -7.59 3.82 0.82
CA PHE A 77 -7.14 5.21 0.79
C PHE A 77 -8.32 6.17 0.66
N ASN A 78 -9.27 5.90 -0.23
CA ASN A 78 -10.43 6.77 -0.43
C ASN A 78 -11.39 6.76 0.76
N SER A 79 -11.51 5.66 1.50
CA SER A 79 -12.25 5.62 2.77
C SER A 79 -11.68 6.63 3.76
N ARG A 80 -10.34 6.68 3.90
CA ARG A 80 -9.65 7.62 4.79
C ARG A 80 -9.71 9.07 4.28
N LEU A 81 -9.50 9.30 2.99
CA LEU A 81 -9.65 10.64 2.38
C LEU A 81 -11.05 11.22 2.61
N LYS A 82 -12.10 10.40 2.45
CA LYS A 82 -13.49 10.83 2.72
C LYS A 82 -13.70 11.22 4.19
N LYS A 83 -13.15 10.45 5.14
CA LYS A 83 -13.21 10.79 6.58
C LYS A 83 -12.56 12.15 6.87
N GLU A 84 -11.48 12.45 6.16
CA GLU A 84 -10.77 13.74 6.24
C GLU A 84 -11.38 14.85 5.37
N LYS A 85 -12.50 14.58 4.68
CA LYS A 85 -13.17 15.50 3.75
C LYS A 85 -12.27 15.98 2.61
N LEU A 86 -11.32 15.14 2.19
CA LEU A 86 -10.44 15.37 1.05
C LEU A 86 -11.00 14.75 -0.23
N PRO A 87 -10.66 15.28 -1.42
CA PRO A 87 -10.94 14.64 -2.70
C PRO A 87 -10.42 13.20 -2.76
N VAL A 88 -11.19 12.32 -3.39
CA VAL A 88 -10.80 10.91 -3.61
C VAL A 88 -9.85 10.78 -4.79
N GLY A 89 -8.95 9.80 -4.71
CA GLY A 89 -8.03 9.45 -5.78
C GLY A 89 -8.56 8.37 -6.72
N LYS A 90 -7.95 8.27 -7.90
CA LYS A 90 -8.23 7.22 -8.90
C LYS A 90 -6.94 6.81 -9.58
N TRP A 91 -6.74 5.49 -9.75
CA TRP A 91 -5.66 4.97 -10.56
C TRP A 91 -5.94 5.18 -12.05
N HIS A 92 -4.94 5.63 -12.81
CA HIS A 92 -5.01 5.75 -14.26
C HIS A 92 -3.63 5.47 -14.88
N ILE A 93 -3.61 5.22 -16.19
CA ILE A 93 -2.37 5.09 -16.95
C ILE A 93 -1.57 6.40 -16.86
N GLY A 94 -0.26 6.30 -16.76
CA GLY A 94 0.63 7.44 -16.54
C GLY A 94 1.02 7.57 -15.07
N GLN A 95 1.12 8.80 -14.58
CA GLN A 95 1.65 9.11 -13.25
C GLN A 95 0.52 9.43 -12.27
N VAL A 96 0.53 8.76 -11.12
CA VAL A 96 -0.42 8.99 -10.02
C VAL A 96 0.36 9.32 -8.75
N PRO A 97 0.31 10.57 -8.26
CA PRO A 97 0.90 10.94 -6.97
C PRO A 97 0.12 10.36 -5.79
N VAL A 98 0.83 9.96 -4.76
CA VAL A 98 0.28 9.36 -3.54
C VAL A 98 0.94 10.02 -2.33
N GLN A 99 0.13 10.45 -1.37
CA GLN A 99 0.60 11.03 -0.12
C GLN A 99 1.55 10.07 0.59
N ARG A 100 2.56 10.63 1.27
CA ARG A 100 3.67 9.89 1.90
C ARG A 100 3.25 8.65 2.67
N LEU A 101 2.29 8.74 3.59
CA LEU A 101 1.87 7.63 4.46
C LEU A 101 1.14 6.56 3.66
N PHE A 102 0.20 6.92 2.80
CA PHE A 102 -0.43 5.96 1.88
C PHE A 102 0.59 5.29 0.96
N GLY A 103 1.60 6.04 0.51
CA GLY A 103 2.70 5.51 -0.28
C GLY A 103 3.52 4.45 0.46
N LYS A 104 3.83 4.67 1.75
CA LYS A 104 4.47 3.66 2.60
C LYS A 104 3.65 2.38 2.69
N GLU A 105 2.35 2.51 2.95
CA GLU A 105 1.46 1.36 3.10
C GLU A 105 1.29 0.59 1.78
N MET A 106 1.18 1.30 0.66
CA MET A 106 1.15 0.72 -0.69
C MET A 106 2.43 -0.04 -1.01
N VAL A 107 3.59 0.57 -0.75
CA VAL A 107 4.89 -0.07 -1.00
C VAL A 107 5.02 -1.32 -0.15
N LEU A 108 4.60 -1.30 1.12
CA LEU A 108 4.61 -2.48 1.99
C LEU A 108 3.82 -3.66 1.39
N LEU A 109 2.59 -3.42 0.92
CA LEU A 109 1.78 -4.47 0.30
C LEU A 109 2.42 -4.98 -0.99
N ALA A 110 2.86 -4.09 -1.87
CA ALA A 110 3.51 -4.47 -3.12
C ALA A 110 4.80 -5.27 -2.88
N TRP A 111 5.56 -4.87 -1.86
CA TRP A 111 6.74 -5.57 -1.38
C TRP A 111 6.47 -6.99 -0.93
N ALA A 112 5.33 -7.26 -0.30
CA ALA A 112 4.97 -8.62 0.09
C ALA A 112 4.62 -9.50 -1.11
N ILE A 113 4.05 -8.93 -2.18
CA ILE A 113 3.50 -9.73 -3.28
C ILE A 113 4.38 -9.83 -4.53
N GLU A 114 5.47 -9.06 -4.63
CA GLU A 114 6.26 -9.02 -5.86
C GLU A 114 6.85 -10.39 -6.25
N ASP A 115 7.25 -11.19 -5.26
CA ASP A 115 7.91 -12.50 -5.42
C ASP A 115 7.10 -13.66 -4.82
N CYS A 116 5.77 -13.59 -4.91
CA CYS A 116 4.88 -14.70 -4.57
C CYS A 116 4.04 -15.18 -5.76
N ASP A 117 3.40 -16.34 -5.62
CA ASP A 117 2.37 -16.77 -6.56
C ASP A 117 1.13 -15.85 -6.44
N PRO A 118 0.48 -15.43 -7.53
CA PRO A 118 -0.70 -14.57 -7.44
C PRO A 118 -1.86 -15.12 -6.58
N SER A 119 -1.95 -16.43 -6.40
CA SER A 119 -2.98 -17.08 -5.57
C SER A 119 -2.97 -16.65 -4.10
N VAL A 120 -1.83 -16.18 -3.57
CA VAL A 120 -1.72 -15.74 -2.16
C VAL A 120 -2.01 -14.24 -1.96
N ILE A 121 -2.25 -13.49 -3.05
CA ILE A 121 -2.52 -12.03 -2.97
C ILE A 121 -3.80 -11.70 -2.18
N PRO A 122 -4.91 -12.44 -2.30
CA PRO A 122 -6.10 -12.20 -1.46
C PRO A 122 -5.80 -12.30 0.04
N THR A 123 -4.99 -13.28 0.45
CA THR A 123 -4.50 -13.42 1.82
C THR A 123 -3.64 -12.23 2.24
N ALA A 124 -2.72 -11.80 1.37
CA ALA A 124 -1.89 -10.62 1.62
C ALA A 124 -2.70 -9.35 1.82
N ILE A 125 -3.77 -9.14 1.03
CA ILE A 125 -4.69 -8.01 1.20
C ILE A 125 -5.40 -8.09 2.54
N LYS A 126 -5.96 -9.27 2.91
CA LYS A 126 -6.64 -9.47 4.18
C LYS A 126 -5.73 -9.18 5.38
N ASN A 127 -4.52 -9.72 5.36
CA ASN A 127 -3.53 -9.52 6.43
C ASN A 127 -3.06 -8.07 6.50
N TRP A 128 -2.81 -7.42 5.35
CA TRP A 128 -2.45 -6.01 5.30
C TRP A 128 -3.59 -5.11 5.83
N LEU A 129 -4.85 -5.40 5.48
CA LEU A 129 -6.02 -4.70 6.02
C LEU A 129 -6.20 -4.93 7.52
N GLY A 130 -5.79 -6.10 8.03
CA GLY A 130 -5.82 -6.43 9.45
C GLY A 130 -4.80 -5.68 10.31
N LEU A 131 -3.75 -5.12 9.71
CA LEU A 131 -2.80 -4.24 10.40
C LEU A 131 -3.37 -2.83 10.54
N SER A 132 -3.11 -2.19 11.67
CA SER A 132 -3.32 -0.76 11.86
C SER A 132 -2.39 0.05 10.93
N PRO A 133 -2.77 1.29 10.55
CA PRO A 133 -1.90 2.16 9.76
C PRO A 133 -0.50 2.32 10.37
N GLU A 134 -0.41 2.47 11.69
CA GLU A 134 0.83 2.62 12.43
C GLU A 134 1.73 1.38 12.31
N GLU A 135 1.17 0.18 12.41
CA GLU A 135 1.90 -1.08 12.19
C GLU A 135 2.43 -1.17 10.75
N ARG A 136 1.62 -0.77 9.75
CA ARG A 136 2.07 -0.71 8.36
C ARG A 136 3.23 0.28 8.19
N TRP A 137 3.14 1.47 8.80
CA TRP A 137 4.20 2.48 8.72
C TRP A 137 5.48 2.03 9.42
N TRP A 138 5.35 1.35 10.56
CA TRP A 138 6.47 0.79 11.29
C TRP A 138 7.16 -0.29 10.46
N LEU A 139 6.41 -1.28 9.94
CA LEU A 139 6.95 -2.35 9.08
C LEU A 139 7.63 -1.78 7.83
N PHE A 140 7.01 -0.80 7.17
CA PHE A 140 7.64 -0.10 6.06
C PHE A 140 8.97 0.53 6.50
N THR A 141 8.99 1.25 7.62
CA THR A 141 10.18 2.00 8.06
C THR A 141 11.34 1.06 8.37
N MET A 142 11.08 -0.04 9.09
CA MET A 142 12.08 -1.07 9.40
C MET A 142 12.61 -1.74 8.12
N THR A 143 11.70 -2.10 7.21
CA THR A 143 12.07 -2.76 5.94
C THR A 143 12.84 -1.81 5.04
N ASN A 144 12.43 -0.55 4.95
CA ASN A 144 13.02 0.46 4.08
C ASN A 144 14.43 0.84 4.54
N ALA A 145 14.65 0.91 5.86
CA ALA A 145 15.96 1.22 6.43
C ALA A 145 16.98 0.10 6.20
N ALA A 146 16.55 -1.17 6.23
CA ALA A 146 17.45 -2.31 6.10
C ALA A 146 17.63 -2.80 4.65
N THR A 147 16.52 -2.89 3.90
CA THR A 147 16.44 -3.59 2.61
C THR A 147 15.40 -2.94 1.70
N GLY A 148 15.38 -1.61 1.63
CA GLY A 148 14.36 -0.84 0.90
C GLY A 148 14.67 -0.56 -0.58
N GLY A 149 15.75 -1.11 -1.13
CA GLY A 149 16.12 -0.92 -2.53
C GLY A 149 15.29 -1.78 -3.47
N LEU A 150 15.15 -1.34 -4.73
CA LEU A 150 14.38 -2.04 -5.76
C LEU A 150 14.80 -3.52 -5.96
N LYS A 151 16.09 -3.82 -5.79
CA LYS A 151 16.66 -5.16 -6.00
C LYS A 151 16.80 -5.96 -4.70
N ASP A 152 16.44 -5.37 -3.55
CA ASP A 152 16.56 -6.04 -2.27
C ASP A 152 15.40 -7.02 -2.06
N LYS A 153 15.75 -8.31 -1.91
CA LYS A 153 14.80 -9.43 -1.76
C LYS A 153 15.14 -10.35 -0.60
N ARG A 154 15.91 -9.85 0.36
CA ARG A 154 16.45 -10.58 1.52
C ARG A 154 16.05 -9.90 2.83
N GLY A 155 16.31 -10.57 3.96
CA GLY A 155 16.05 -10.01 5.29
C GLY A 155 14.58 -9.61 5.47
N TRP A 156 14.35 -8.36 5.88
CA TRP A 156 13.01 -7.81 6.13
C TRP A 156 12.07 -7.93 4.92
N ARG A 157 12.59 -7.88 3.69
CA ARG A 157 11.76 -8.09 2.48
C ARG A 157 11.15 -9.49 2.45
N LYS A 158 11.89 -10.53 2.85
CA LYS A 158 11.35 -11.90 3.00
C LYS A 158 10.39 -11.99 4.18
N ALA A 159 10.73 -11.36 5.31
CA ALA A 159 9.86 -11.37 6.49
C ALA A 159 8.48 -10.74 6.18
N VAL A 160 8.45 -9.60 5.49
CA VAL A 160 7.21 -8.94 5.04
C VAL A 160 6.40 -9.82 4.10
N ARG A 161 7.05 -10.51 3.14
CA ARG A 161 6.37 -11.50 2.29
C ARG A 161 5.66 -12.53 3.15
N TYR A 162 6.42 -13.25 3.98
CA TYR A 162 5.86 -14.32 4.81
C TYR A 162 4.77 -13.82 5.76
N ALA A 163 5.00 -12.70 6.45
CA ALA A 163 4.05 -12.13 7.40
C ALA A 163 2.69 -11.75 6.77
N LEU A 164 2.68 -11.31 5.50
CA LEU A 164 1.44 -10.95 4.83
C LEU A 164 0.87 -12.09 3.98
N THR A 165 1.68 -12.92 3.34
CA THR A 165 1.19 -13.95 2.42
C THR A 165 0.90 -15.29 3.07
N GLU A 166 1.45 -15.58 4.25
CA GLU A 166 1.13 -16.80 4.99
C GLU A 166 0.06 -16.53 6.04
N ASN A 167 -0.87 -17.46 6.20
CA ASN A 167 -1.82 -17.48 7.32
C ASN A 167 -1.25 -18.39 8.42
N PRO A 168 -0.83 -17.86 9.58
CA PRO A 168 -0.57 -18.70 10.75
C PRO A 168 -1.86 -19.19 11.43
N VAL A 169 -3.01 -18.70 11.00
CA VAL A 169 -4.33 -19.07 11.54
C VAL A 169 -5.01 -19.97 10.52
N GLU A 170 -5.04 -21.27 10.79
CA GLU A 170 -5.99 -22.18 10.14
C GLU A 170 -7.39 -21.56 10.27
N GLU A 171 -8.17 -21.53 9.17
CA GLU A 171 -9.51 -20.93 9.10
C GLU A 171 -10.57 -21.64 9.98
N SER A 172 -10.17 -22.46 10.96
CA SER A 172 -11.04 -23.35 11.73
C SER A 172 -11.50 -22.82 13.10
N ASN A 173 -10.98 -21.72 13.67
CA ASN A 173 -11.15 -21.53 15.13
C ASN A 173 -11.39 -20.11 15.69
N ARG A 174 -12.12 -19.21 15.01
CA ARG A 174 -12.34 -17.84 15.57
C ARG A 174 -13.75 -17.27 15.62
N GLN A 175 -14.80 -18.10 15.63
CA GLN A 175 -16.14 -17.55 15.92
C GLN A 175 -17.12 -18.46 16.70
N MET A 176 -16.70 -19.64 17.17
CA MET A 176 -17.55 -20.52 17.97
C MET A 176 -17.34 -20.40 19.48
N GLU A 177 -16.17 -19.97 19.97
CA GLU A 177 -15.91 -20.05 21.41
C GLU A 177 -16.78 -19.13 22.29
N LEU A 178 -17.11 -17.91 21.86
CA LEU A 178 -17.88 -16.98 22.71
C LEU A 178 -19.38 -17.29 22.78
N PHE A 179 -19.99 -17.73 21.68
CA PHE A 179 -21.41 -18.11 21.68
C PHE A 179 -21.61 -19.48 22.32
N ASP A 180 -20.70 -20.45 22.11
CA ASP A 180 -20.80 -21.78 22.74
C ASP A 180 -20.54 -21.73 24.26
N LEU A 181 -19.63 -20.86 24.73
CA LEU A 181 -19.41 -20.64 26.17
C LEU A 181 -20.65 -20.04 26.87
N LEU A 182 -21.41 -19.20 26.17
CA LEU A 182 -22.62 -18.58 26.71
C LEU A 182 -23.83 -19.52 26.66
N ILE A 183 -23.90 -20.42 25.67
CA ILE A 183 -24.98 -21.40 25.53
C ILE A 183 -24.75 -22.58 26.49
N GLY A 184 -23.51 -23.05 26.64
CA GLY A 184 -23.17 -24.15 27.56
C GLY A 184 -23.47 -23.83 29.03
N ARG A 185 -23.22 -22.58 29.47
CA ARG A 185 -23.55 -22.15 30.84
C ARG A 185 -25.05 -22.08 31.15
N LYS A 186 -25.92 -22.03 30.15
CA LYS A 186 -27.37 -21.88 30.34
C LYS A 186 -28.12 -23.22 30.40
N ILE A 187 -27.42 -24.33 30.15
CA ILE A 187 -27.98 -25.69 30.18
C ILE A 187 -27.75 -26.35 31.55
N ASP A 188 -26.82 -25.81 32.35
CA ASP A 188 -26.42 -26.35 33.66
C ASP A 188 -27.00 -25.57 34.87
N ASP A 189 -27.91 -24.62 34.66
CA ASP A 189 -28.72 -23.93 35.68
C ASP A 189 -30.21 -24.27 35.51
#